data_AF-A0A645GM96-F1
#
_entry.id   AF-A0A645GM96-F1
#
_cell.length_a   1.000
_cell.length_b   1.000
_cell.length_c   1.000
_cell.angle_alpha   90.00
_cell.angle_beta   90.00
_cell.angle_gamma   90.00
#
_symmetry.space_group_name_H-M   'P 1'
#
loop_
_entity.id
_entity.type
_entity.pdbx_description
1 polymer ?
#
loop_
_entity_poly.entity_id
_entity_poly.type
_entity_poly.pdbx_seq_one_letter_code
_entity_poly.pdbx_strand_id
1 'polypeptide(L)'
;MDYNKSKSSTKFSAFTNDTIKSFAISGDTSANAKITWEQAAALQYKTVHWAAAEHLRLGEWSDLLDKVEDLISAVPQNMTSSSGGTPAPAPTPTNTVTATPTNTKFMLNDAEAALTAYSIGGNNYVKLRDVGALLKTRFDVRFEDGKARLYNHAAYTKTSGELAAIGKESKSATLSTTAFVWGDTGVVVTGLTAYTIGGNNYIKLRDIAKLFDFDVDWRDGKAWIEPDVSPYTED
;
A
#
# COMPACT_ATOMS: atom_id res chain seq x y z
N MET A 1 -11.94 -49.19 -5.84
CA MET A 1 -11.88 -48.13 -4.81
C MET A 1 -12.15 -46.80 -5.50
N ASP A 2 -13.28 -46.17 -5.21
CA ASP A 2 -13.62 -44.84 -5.74
C ASP A 2 -12.73 -43.77 -5.10
N TYR A 3 -11.80 -43.23 -5.88
CA TYR A 3 -10.90 -42.12 -5.51
C TYR A 3 -11.61 -40.76 -5.50
N ASN A 4 -12.94 -40.74 -5.30
CA ASN A 4 -13.76 -39.53 -5.43
C ASN A 4 -14.57 -39.21 -4.16
N LYS A 5 -14.04 -39.55 -2.99
CA LYS A 5 -14.54 -39.06 -1.70
C LYS A 5 -13.44 -38.27 -0.99
N SER A 6 -13.78 -37.03 -0.65
CA SER A 6 -13.00 -36.01 0.07
C SER A 6 -11.93 -35.25 -0.72
N LYS A 7 -12.35 -34.44 -1.69
CA LYS A 7 -11.82 -33.07 -1.75
C LYS A 7 -12.99 -32.15 -1.47
N SER A 8 -13.04 -31.65 -0.23
CA SER A 8 -13.88 -30.50 0.10
C SER A 8 -13.59 -29.45 -0.96
N SER A 9 -14.59 -29.02 -1.73
CA SER A 9 -14.39 -27.92 -2.67
C SER A 9 -14.17 -26.68 -1.81
N THR A 10 -12.91 -26.39 -1.51
CA THR A 10 -12.48 -25.07 -1.07
C THR A 10 -12.74 -24.17 -2.25
N LYS A 11 -13.96 -23.64 -2.29
CA LYS A 11 -14.42 -22.72 -3.31
C LYS A 11 -13.51 -21.50 -3.21
N PHE A 12 -12.51 -21.43 -4.08
CA PHE A 12 -11.89 -20.17 -4.46
C PHE A 12 -13.04 -19.19 -4.72
N SER A 13 -12.94 -17.98 -4.16
CA SER A 13 -13.93 -16.94 -4.48
C SER A 13 -14.00 -16.80 -6.00
N ALA A 14 -15.20 -16.79 -6.57
CA ALA A 14 -15.35 -16.73 -8.03
C ALA A 14 -14.72 -15.42 -8.55
N PHE A 15 -13.95 -15.51 -9.64
CA PHE A 15 -13.38 -14.34 -10.30
C PHE A 15 -14.49 -13.60 -11.07
N THR A 16 -15.26 -12.78 -10.36
CA THR A 16 -16.44 -12.06 -10.86
C THR A 16 -16.09 -10.67 -11.38
N ASN A 17 -17.03 -10.02 -12.07
CA ASN A 17 -16.91 -8.61 -12.45
C ASN A 17 -16.68 -7.69 -11.25
N ASP A 18 -17.22 -8.02 -10.08
CA ASP A 18 -16.98 -7.24 -8.86
C ASP A 18 -15.56 -7.47 -8.31
N THR A 19 -14.99 -8.66 -8.51
CA THR A 19 -13.57 -8.94 -8.23
C THR A 19 -12.67 -8.12 -9.15
N ILE A 20 -13.01 -8.05 -10.44
CA ILE A 20 -12.28 -7.22 -11.42
C ILE A 20 -12.38 -5.74 -11.05
N LYS A 21 -13.56 -5.25 -10.63
CA LYS A 21 -13.74 -3.87 -10.17
C LYS A 21 -12.99 -3.58 -8.86
N SER A 22 -12.85 -4.58 -7.98
CA SER A 22 -12.09 -4.44 -6.72
C SER A 22 -10.61 -4.12 -6.94
N PHE A 23 -10.08 -4.46 -8.13
CA PHE A 23 -8.73 -4.10 -8.55
C PHE A 23 -8.56 -2.64 -8.95
N ALA A 24 -9.65 -1.86 -8.94
CA ALA A 24 -9.70 -0.45 -9.32
C ALA A 24 -9.14 -0.17 -10.73
N ILE A 25 -9.26 -1.15 -11.65
CA ILE A 25 -8.99 -0.94 -13.07
C ILE A 25 -10.14 -0.09 -13.60
N SER A 26 -9.91 1.22 -13.79
CA SER A 26 -10.91 2.11 -14.38
C SER A 26 -11.06 1.82 -15.87
N GLY A 27 -12.30 1.78 -16.37
CA GLY A 27 -12.59 1.52 -17.79
C GLY A 27 -13.94 0.85 -18.03
N ASP A 28 -14.27 0.67 -19.31
CA ASP A 28 -15.40 -0.17 -19.73
C ASP A 28 -15.13 -1.63 -19.32
N THR A 29 -16.08 -2.25 -18.63
CA THR A 29 -16.02 -3.66 -18.17
C THR A 29 -16.96 -4.56 -18.97
N SER A 30 -17.54 -4.04 -20.05
CA SER A 30 -18.33 -4.83 -20.99
C SER A 30 -17.48 -5.91 -21.66
N ALA A 31 -18.12 -6.98 -22.13
CA ALA A 31 -17.44 -8.11 -22.77
C ALA A 31 -16.63 -7.71 -24.02
N ASN A 32 -16.89 -6.53 -24.59
CA ASN A 32 -16.26 -6.03 -25.81
C ASN A 32 -15.28 -4.87 -25.55
N ALA A 33 -15.01 -4.54 -24.28
CA ALA A 33 -14.10 -3.47 -23.92
C ALA A 33 -12.67 -3.78 -24.41
N LYS A 34 -12.06 -2.83 -25.11
CA LYS A 34 -10.64 -2.90 -25.50
C LYS A 34 -9.81 -2.37 -24.34
N ILE A 35 -9.12 -3.27 -23.64
CA ILE A 35 -8.17 -2.92 -22.58
C ILE A 35 -6.81 -2.54 -23.18
N THR A 36 -6.11 -1.59 -22.58
CA THR A 36 -4.72 -1.29 -22.94
C THR A 36 -3.80 -2.42 -22.49
N TRP A 37 -2.60 -2.51 -23.09
CA TRP A 37 -1.60 -3.49 -22.67
C TRP A 37 -1.26 -3.34 -21.17
N GLU A 38 -1.17 -2.10 -20.69
CA GLU A 38 -0.91 -1.81 -19.27
C GLU A 38 -2.04 -2.27 -18.35
N GLN A 39 -3.31 -2.08 -18.76
CA GLN A 39 -4.46 -2.61 -18.03
C GLN A 39 -4.45 -4.14 -18.01
N ALA A 40 -4.05 -4.78 -19.12
CA ALA A 40 -3.89 -6.23 -19.19
C ALA A 40 -2.78 -6.72 -18.25
N ALA A 41 -1.65 -6.02 -18.18
CA ALA A 41 -0.54 -6.35 -17.29
C ALA A 41 -0.87 -6.12 -15.82
N ALA A 42 -1.57 -5.02 -15.50
CA ALA A 42 -2.04 -4.75 -14.14
C ALA A 42 -3.09 -5.77 -13.70
N LEU A 43 -3.99 -6.18 -14.59
CA LEU A 43 -4.95 -7.26 -14.34
C LEU A 43 -4.21 -8.58 -14.11
N GLN A 44 -3.22 -8.91 -14.93
CA GLN A 44 -2.39 -10.10 -14.76
C GLN A 44 -1.70 -10.10 -13.39
N TYR A 45 -1.01 -9.00 -13.05
CA TYR A 45 -0.33 -8.84 -11.76
C TYR A 45 -1.30 -9.00 -10.57
N LYS A 46 -2.43 -8.28 -10.57
CA LYS A 46 -3.40 -8.34 -9.46
C LYS A 46 -4.11 -9.69 -9.38
N THR A 47 -4.36 -10.34 -10.51
CA THR A 47 -4.95 -11.70 -10.54
C THR A 47 -3.99 -12.72 -9.93
N VAL A 48 -2.69 -12.62 -10.26
CA VAL A 48 -1.64 -13.46 -9.68
C VAL A 48 -1.53 -13.25 -8.16
N HIS A 49 -1.52 -12.00 -7.71
CA HIS A 49 -1.47 -11.68 -6.28
C HIS A 49 -2.74 -12.07 -5.52
N TRP A 50 -3.92 -11.93 -6.13
CA TRP A 50 -5.19 -12.40 -5.56
C TRP A 50 -5.20 -13.93 -5.42
N ALA A 51 -4.73 -14.65 -6.43
CA ALA A 51 -4.63 -16.11 -6.39
C ALA A 51 -3.61 -16.59 -5.34
N ALA A 52 -2.51 -15.86 -5.16
CA ALA A 52 -1.53 -16.13 -4.11
C ALA A 52 -2.08 -15.85 -2.70
N ALA A 53 -2.81 -14.74 -2.51
CA ALA A 53 -3.45 -14.41 -1.24
C ALA A 53 -4.54 -15.42 -0.85
N GLU A 54 -5.30 -15.94 -1.83
CA GLU A 54 -6.29 -16.99 -1.59
C GLU A 54 -5.63 -18.35 -1.30
N HIS A 55 -4.46 -18.65 -1.88
CA HIS A 55 -3.67 -19.83 -1.49
C HIS A 55 -3.10 -19.72 -0.07
N LEU A 56 -2.65 -18.53 0.36
CA LEU A 56 -2.24 -18.27 1.75
C LEU A 56 -3.37 -18.56 2.75
N ARG A 57 -4.62 -18.22 2.39
CA ARG A 57 -5.82 -18.50 3.20
C ARG A 57 -6.09 -20.00 3.35
N LEU A 58 -5.56 -20.83 2.45
CA LEU A 58 -5.78 -22.28 2.40
C LEU A 58 -4.59 -23.11 2.88
N GLY A 59 -3.45 -22.49 3.19
CA GLY A 59 -2.32 -23.12 3.89
C GLY A 59 -1.41 -24.01 3.03
N GLU A 60 -1.42 -23.90 1.71
CA GLU A 60 -0.55 -24.68 0.82
C GLU A 60 0.52 -23.77 0.16
N TRP A 61 1.79 -24.08 0.38
CA TRP A 61 2.95 -23.38 -0.18
C TRP A 61 3.89 -24.39 -0.83
N SER A 62 4.38 -24.11 -2.05
CA SER A 62 5.84 -24.15 -2.26
C SER A 62 6.33 -23.64 -3.62
N ASP A 63 5.58 -23.64 -4.72
CA ASP A 63 6.23 -23.45 -6.05
C ASP A 63 5.68 -22.30 -6.91
N LEU A 64 4.65 -21.59 -6.43
CA LEU A 64 3.96 -20.56 -7.22
C LEU A 64 4.64 -19.18 -7.09
N LEU A 65 5.20 -18.87 -5.93
CA LEU A 65 5.87 -17.58 -5.68
C LEU A 65 7.14 -17.41 -6.51
N ASP A 66 7.98 -18.44 -6.58
CA ASP A 66 9.21 -18.41 -7.38
C ASP A 66 8.90 -18.25 -8.88
N LYS A 67 7.87 -18.94 -9.40
CA LYS A 67 7.41 -18.79 -10.79
C LYS A 67 6.83 -17.41 -11.07
N VAL A 68 6.27 -16.75 -10.06
CA VAL A 68 5.73 -15.39 -10.15
C VAL A 68 6.86 -14.36 -10.16
N GLU A 69 7.91 -14.54 -9.36
CA GLU A 69 9.12 -13.70 -9.41
C GLU A 69 9.87 -13.82 -10.74
N ASP A 70 9.99 -15.02 -11.31
CA ASP A 70 10.60 -15.24 -12.62
C ASP A 70 9.83 -14.55 -13.76
N LEU A 71 8.49 -14.58 -13.71
CA LEU A 71 7.64 -13.89 -14.69
C LEU A 71 7.73 -12.36 -14.56
N ILE A 72 7.91 -11.85 -13.34
CA ILE A 72 8.13 -10.42 -13.06
C ILE A 72 9.50 -9.96 -13.60
N SER A 73 10.55 -10.77 -13.45
CA SER A 73 11.90 -10.46 -13.96
C SER A 73 12.01 -10.56 -15.48
N ALA A 74 11.11 -11.28 -16.15
CA ALA A 74 11.11 -11.43 -17.60
C ALA A 74 10.48 -10.25 -18.37
N VAL A 75 9.86 -9.29 -17.66
CA VAL A 75 9.30 -8.07 -18.28
C VAL A 75 10.43 -7.05 -18.52
N PRO A 76 10.66 -6.57 -19.76
CA PRO A 76 11.76 -5.65 -20.04
C PRO A 76 11.63 -4.31 -19.28
N GLN A 77 12.65 -3.95 -18.49
CA GLN A 77 12.70 -2.75 -17.63
C GLN A 77 13.15 -1.47 -18.35
N ASN A 78 13.22 -1.41 -19.68
CA ASN A 78 13.79 -0.25 -20.35
C ASN A 78 13.18 0.01 -21.74
N MET A 79 12.32 1.02 -21.86
CA MET A 79 12.08 1.72 -23.13
C MET A 79 11.96 3.22 -22.87
N THR A 80 13.10 3.88 -22.98
CA THR A 80 13.26 5.31 -23.19
C THR A 80 12.58 5.76 -24.49
N SER A 81 12.02 6.97 -24.42
CA SER A 81 11.27 7.66 -25.47
C SER A 81 11.95 7.71 -26.85
N SER A 82 11.16 7.54 -27.91
CA SER A 82 11.49 7.96 -29.28
C SER A 82 10.23 8.46 -30.01
N SER A 83 10.46 9.44 -30.86
CA SER A 83 9.57 10.48 -31.39
C SER A 83 8.71 10.11 -32.61
N GLY A 84 7.56 10.80 -32.77
CA GLY A 84 7.09 11.27 -34.07
C GLY A 84 5.59 11.14 -34.37
N GLY A 85 4.87 12.26 -34.38
CA GLY A 85 3.54 12.42 -35.01
C GLY A 85 2.43 12.78 -34.01
N THR A 86 1.85 13.97 -34.16
CA THR A 86 0.76 14.50 -33.32
C THR A 86 -0.61 13.99 -33.77
N PRO A 87 -1.30 13.19 -32.95
CA PRO A 87 -2.72 13.37 -32.66
C PRO A 87 -2.85 14.16 -31.34
N ALA A 88 -3.85 15.02 -31.24
CA ALA A 88 -4.18 15.71 -29.99
C ALA A 88 -4.26 14.69 -28.82
N PRO A 89 -3.66 14.97 -27.65
CA PRO A 89 -3.55 13.97 -26.60
C PRO A 89 -4.95 13.58 -26.13
N ALA A 90 -5.32 12.32 -26.40
CA ALA A 90 -6.31 11.65 -25.56
C ALA A 90 -5.79 11.72 -24.11
N PRO A 91 -6.64 12.04 -23.13
CA PRO A 91 -6.21 12.17 -21.75
C PRO A 91 -5.53 10.88 -21.32
N THR A 92 -4.22 10.95 -21.03
CA THR A 92 -3.50 9.88 -20.36
C THR A 92 -4.29 9.53 -19.09
N PRO A 93 -4.71 8.27 -18.90
CA PRO A 93 -5.32 7.86 -17.66
C PRO A 93 -4.24 7.94 -16.57
N THR A 94 -4.12 9.09 -15.94
CA THR A 94 -3.27 9.28 -14.78
C THR A 94 -3.87 8.42 -13.66
N ASN A 95 -3.11 7.44 -13.15
CA ASN A 95 -3.41 6.70 -11.91
C ASN A 95 -3.27 7.62 -10.68
N THR A 96 -3.92 8.79 -10.75
CA THR A 96 -3.92 9.84 -9.75
C THR A 96 -5.27 9.86 -9.06
N VAL A 97 -5.24 9.95 -7.75
CA VAL A 97 -6.41 10.24 -6.92
C VAL A 97 -6.28 11.63 -6.32
N THR A 98 -7.40 12.25 -5.98
CA THR A 98 -7.39 13.50 -5.24
C THR A 98 -7.14 13.22 -3.77
N ALA A 99 -6.15 13.91 -3.19
CA ALA A 99 -5.82 13.89 -1.78
C ALA A 99 -6.22 15.22 -1.15
N THR A 100 -7.22 15.21 -0.30
CA THR A 100 -7.76 16.42 0.35
C THR A 100 -7.25 16.54 1.78
N PRO A 101 -6.62 17.65 2.20
CA PRO A 101 -6.20 17.83 3.58
C PRO A 101 -7.35 17.58 4.56
N THR A 102 -7.07 16.85 5.63
CA THR A 102 -8.06 16.61 6.69
C THR A 102 -7.93 17.61 7.83
N ASN A 103 -9.03 17.86 8.53
CA ASN A 103 -9.03 18.53 9.84
C ASN A 103 -9.07 17.50 10.99
N THR A 104 -8.67 16.24 10.72
CA THR A 104 -8.66 15.17 11.71
C THR A 104 -7.71 15.56 12.85
N LYS A 105 -8.21 15.51 14.08
CA LYS A 105 -7.37 15.60 15.27
C LYS A 105 -6.81 14.23 15.58
N PHE A 106 -5.49 14.14 15.64
CA PHE A 106 -4.78 12.92 16.03
C PHE A 106 -4.41 13.00 17.50
N MET A 107 -4.68 11.95 18.25
CA MET A 107 -4.34 11.81 19.66
C MET A 107 -3.27 10.74 19.81
N LEU A 108 -2.23 11.01 20.59
CA LEU A 108 -1.21 10.04 20.98
C LEU A 108 -1.11 10.06 22.50
N ASN A 109 -1.38 8.94 23.17
CA ASN A 109 -1.33 8.81 24.64
C ASN A 109 -2.01 9.99 25.36
N ASP A 110 -3.29 10.23 25.04
CA ASP A 110 -4.12 11.32 25.58
C ASP A 110 -3.73 12.76 25.21
N ALA A 111 -2.67 12.97 24.42
CA ALA A 111 -2.23 14.29 23.96
C ALA A 111 -2.51 14.51 22.47
N GLU A 112 -2.86 15.73 22.06
CA GLU A 112 -3.01 16.07 20.64
C GLU A 112 -1.63 16.01 19.95
N ALA A 113 -1.54 15.25 18.86
CA ALA A 113 -0.34 15.06 18.06
C ALA A 113 -0.36 15.97 16.82
N ALA A 114 0.79 16.55 16.48
CA ALA A 114 0.97 17.39 15.28
C ALA A 114 1.02 16.58 13.97
N LEU A 115 0.34 15.43 13.92
CA LEU A 115 0.27 14.60 12.72
C LEU A 115 -0.71 15.22 11.73
N THR A 116 -0.33 15.24 10.45
CA THR A 116 -1.19 15.72 9.38
C THR A 116 -1.50 14.61 8.39
N ALA A 117 -2.67 14.69 7.75
CA ALA A 117 -3.14 13.66 6.84
C ALA A 117 -3.93 14.24 5.67
N TYR A 118 -3.90 13.52 4.55
CA TYR A 118 -4.85 13.66 3.45
C TYR A 118 -5.95 12.60 3.56
N SER A 119 -7.18 12.96 3.21
CA SER A 119 -8.28 12.03 2.96
C SER A 119 -8.18 11.54 1.52
N ILE A 120 -8.09 10.22 1.36
CA ILE A 120 -8.19 9.54 0.07
C ILE A 120 -9.18 8.39 0.28
N GLY A 121 -10.27 8.39 -0.48
CA GLY A 121 -11.34 7.39 -0.32
C GLY A 121 -11.91 7.31 1.10
N GLY A 122 -11.99 8.44 1.82
CA GLY A 122 -12.50 8.51 3.19
C GLY A 122 -11.56 7.98 4.28
N ASN A 123 -10.31 7.65 3.95
CA ASN A 123 -9.32 7.18 4.91
C ASN A 123 -8.23 8.24 5.15
N ASN A 124 -7.66 8.26 6.36
CA ASN A 124 -6.52 9.12 6.69
C ASN A 124 -5.22 8.52 6.13
N TYR A 125 -4.67 9.15 5.10
CA TYR A 125 -3.35 8.85 4.55
C TYR A 125 -2.34 9.84 5.12
N VAL A 126 -1.34 9.29 5.80
CA VAL A 126 -0.31 10.03 6.54
C VAL A 126 1.05 9.76 5.91
N LYS A 127 1.95 10.75 5.97
CA LYS A 127 3.33 10.54 5.54
C LYS A 127 3.97 9.49 6.45
N LEU A 128 4.46 8.39 5.88
CA LEU A 128 4.98 7.24 6.63
C LEU A 128 6.04 7.64 7.67
N ARG A 129 6.95 8.54 7.28
CA ARG A 129 8.04 9.02 8.14
C ARG A 129 7.57 9.92 9.29
N ASP A 130 6.43 10.59 9.13
CA ASP A 130 5.85 11.39 10.21
C ASP A 130 5.32 10.49 11.33
N VAL A 131 4.77 9.32 10.99
CA VAL A 131 4.34 8.32 11.98
C VAL A 131 5.55 7.73 12.71
N GLY A 132 6.63 7.39 11.99
CA GLY A 132 7.87 6.94 12.61
C GLY A 132 8.43 7.97 13.60
N ALA A 133 8.49 9.24 13.18
CA ALA A 133 8.93 10.34 14.03
C ALA A 133 8.00 10.58 15.23
N LEU A 134 6.68 10.43 15.05
CA LEU A 134 5.68 10.59 16.10
C LEU A 134 5.83 9.50 17.18
N LEU A 135 6.02 8.25 16.76
CA LEU A 135 6.09 7.09 17.66
C LEU A 135 7.48 6.86 18.26
N LYS A 136 8.53 7.47 17.68
CA LYS A 136 9.93 7.50 18.14
C LYS A 136 10.66 6.15 18.21
N THR A 137 10.06 5.13 18.80
CA THR A 137 10.71 3.82 19.06
C THR A 137 9.94 2.63 18.51
N ARG A 138 8.87 2.87 17.73
CA ARG A 138 8.07 1.79 17.16
C ARG A 138 8.63 1.25 15.86
N PHE A 139 9.12 2.13 15.00
CA PHE A 139 9.79 1.70 13.78
C PHE A 139 10.66 2.80 13.19
N ASP A 140 11.62 2.39 12.36
CA ASP A 140 12.44 3.29 11.56
C ASP A 140 12.16 3.09 10.06
N VAL A 141 12.38 4.15 9.29
CA VAL A 141 12.21 4.16 7.83
C VAL A 141 13.45 4.76 7.21
N ARG A 142 14.19 3.95 6.46
CA ARG A 142 15.41 4.38 5.76
C ARG A 142 15.22 4.27 4.27
N PHE A 143 15.59 5.32 3.55
CA PHE A 143 15.53 5.32 2.10
C PHE A 143 16.92 5.02 1.56
N GLU A 144 17.11 3.79 1.12
CA GLU A 144 18.42 3.24 0.72
C GLU A 144 18.21 2.43 -0.56
N ASP A 145 19.11 2.57 -1.53
CA ASP A 145 19.06 1.85 -2.82
C ASP A 145 17.75 2.03 -3.61
N GLY A 146 17.11 3.20 -3.46
CA GLY A 146 15.81 3.49 -4.08
C GLY A 146 14.61 2.77 -3.44
N LYS A 147 14.81 2.11 -2.29
CA LYS A 147 13.78 1.39 -1.55
C LYS A 147 13.50 2.06 -0.20
N ALA A 148 12.26 1.91 0.27
CA ALA A 148 11.92 2.20 1.66
C ALA A 148 12.16 0.96 2.50
N ARG A 149 13.25 0.95 3.27
CA ARG A 149 13.58 -0.09 4.24
C ARG A 149 12.89 0.21 5.57
N LEU A 150 12.09 -0.73 6.04
CA LEU A 150 11.30 -0.63 7.26
C LEU A 150 11.95 -1.48 8.34
N TYR A 151 12.15 -0.92 9.53
CA TYR A 151 12.74 -1.64 10.66
C TYR A 151 11.75 -1.62 11.82
N ASN A 152 11.21 -2.78 12.19
CA ASN A 152 10.27 -2.87 13.31
C ASN A 152 11.01 -2.75 14.66
N HIS A 153 10.35 -2.20 15.67
CA HIS A 153 10.88 -1.99 17.03
C HIS A 153 12.21 -1.21 17.07
N ALA A 154 12.45 -0.37 16.05
CA ALA A 154 13.66 0.43 15.94
C ALA A 154 13.40 1.89 16.34
N ALA A 155 14.42 2.51 16.93
CA ALA A 155 14.43 3.95 17.14
C ALA A 155 14.44 4.68 15.79
N TYR A 156 13.54 5.65 15.63
CA TYR A 156 13.39 6.42 14.42
C TYR A 156 14.58 7.37 14.20
N THR A 157 15.16 7.34 13.00
CA THR A 157 16.27 8.21 12.62
C THR A 157 15.75 9.44 11.89
N LYS A 158 15.82 10.60 12.56
CA LYS A 158 15.37 11.86 11.97
C LYS A 158 16.26 12.30 10.80
N THR A 159 15.62 12.79 9.75
CA THR A 159 16.28 13.21 8.50
C THR A 159 15.96 14.63 8.07
N SER A 160 14.91 15.26 8.64
CA SER A 160 14.39 16.61 8.37
C SER A 160 13.04 16.60 7.63
N GLY A 161 12.18 17.56 8.00
CA GLY A 161 10.85 17.74 7.41
C GLY A 161 9.77 16.77 7.91
N GLU A 162 10.03 16.00 8.96
CA GLU A 162 9.00 15.21 9.64
C GLU A 162 8.03 16.11 10.42
N LEU A 163 6.75 15.72 10.44
CA LEU A 163 5.65 16.42 11.12
C LEU A 163 5.48 17.87 10.65
N ALA A 164 5.89 18.16 9.42
CA ALA A 164 5.63 19.46 8.81
C ALA A 164 4.14 19.61 8.51
N ALA A 165 3.60 20.82 8.74
CA ALA A 165 2.22 21.11 8.39
C ALA A 165 1.99 20.98 6.86
N ILE A 166 0.86 20.41 6.48
CA ILE A 166 0.40 20.42 5.08
C ILE A 166 -0.42 21.68 4.80
N GLY A 167 -0.42 22.12 3.54
CA GLY A 167 -1.27 23.22 3.09
C GLY A 167 -2.77 22.84 3.09
N LYS A 168 -3.62 23.84 2.86
CA LYS A 168 -5.10 23.68 2.82
C LYS A 168 -5.63 23.17 1.48
N GLU A 169 -4.80 23.22 0.45
CA GLU A 169 -5.19 22.83 -0.91
C GLU A 169 -5.13 21.31 -1.10
N SER A 170 -6.09 20.79 -1.88
CA SER A 170 -6.05 19.42 -2.36
C SER A 170 -4.86 19.20 -3.31
N LYS A 171 -4.30 18.00 -3.30
CA LYS A 171 -3.19 17.61 -4.17
C LYS A 171 -3.55 16.41 -5.02
N SER A 172 -2.87 16.29 -6.16
CA SER A 172 -2.84 15.04 -6.91
C SER A 172 -1.92 14.05 -6.21
N ALA A 173 -2.40 12.83 -6.01
CA ALA A 173 -1.68 11.73 -5.38
C ALA A 173 -1.55 10.58 -6.37
N THR A 174 -0.33 10.25 -6.75
CA THR A 174 -0.05 9.13 -7.66
C THR A 174 0.18 7.85 -6.87
N LEU A 175 -0.26 6.70 -7.38
CA LEU A 175 0.14 5.42 -6.78
C LEU A 175 1.67 5.32 -6.75
N SER A 176 2.25 5.03 -5.59
CA SER A 176 3.70 4.96 -5.42
C SER A 176 4.27 3.70 -6.05
N THR A 177 5.41 3.85 -6.71
CA THR A 177 6.25 2.75 -7.21
C THR A 177 7.38 2.39 -6.24
N THR A 178 7.38 2.98 -5.03
CA THR A 178 8.39 2.70 -4.01
C THR A 178 8.29 1.23 -3.60
N ALA A 179 9.41 0.51 -3.70
CA ALA A 179 9.52 -0.82 -3.10
C ALA A 179 9.68 -0.70 -1.58
N PHE A 180 8.80 -1.34 -0.83
CA PHE A 180 8.89 -1.46 0.62
C PHE A 180 9.48 -2.82 0.97
N VAL A 181 10.53 -2.83 1.79
CA VAL A 181 11.20 -4.06 2.24
C VAL A 181 11.49 -3.97 3.73
N TRP A 182 11.50 -5.10 4.41
CA TRP A 182 12.04 -5.21 5.76
C TRP A 182 13.55 -4.99 5.73
N GLY A 183 14.07 -4.10 6.56
CA GLY A 183 15.46 -3.65 6.48
C GLY A 183 16.48 -4.69 6.97
N ASP A 184 16.06 -5.51 7.91
CA ASP A 184 16.81 -6.62 8.51
C ASP A 184 16.89 -7.85 7.61
N THR A 185 15.80 -8.19 6.92
CA THR A 185 15.70 -9.41 6.09
C THR A 185 15.76 -9.15 4.59
N GLY A 186 15.47 -7.93 4.15
CA GLY A 186 15.30 -7.59 2.73
C GLY A 186 13.99 -8.08 2.11
N VAL A 187 13.14 -8.77 2.89
CA VAL A 187 11.86 -9.34 2.43
C VAL A 187 10.91 -8.23 2.01
N VAL A 188 10.20 -8.44 0.90
CA VAL A 188 9.21 -7.49 0.39
C VAL A 188 8.03 -7.37 1.36
N VAL A 189 7.65 -6.12 1.67
CA VAL A 189 6.47 -5.82 2.48
C VAL A 189 5.25 -5.78 1.57
N THR A 190 4.29 -6.66 1.84
CA THR A 190 3.03 -6.76 1.08
C THR A 190 1.87 -6.13 1.85
N GLY A 191 0.77 -5.81 1.15
CA GLY A 191 -0.46 -5.30 1.78
C GLY A 191 -0.45 -3.80 2.10
N LEU A 192 0.61 -3.08 1.72
CA LEU A 192 0.66 -1.62 1.78
C LEU A 192 0.28 -0.99 0.45
N THR A 193 -0.65 -0.04 0.49
CA THR A 193 -0.88 0.89 -0.62
C THR A 193 -0.32 2.26 -0.25
N ALA A 194 0.66 2.73 -1.01
CA ALA A 194 1.28 4.03 -0.83
C ALA A 194 0.95 4.95 -2.00
N TYR A 195 0.74 6.23 -1.71
CA TYR A 195 0.64 7.29 -2.70
C TYR A 195 1.81 8.26 -2.56
N THR A 196 2.37 8.71 -3.68
CA THR A 196 3.38 9.75 -3.72
C THR A 196 2.70 11.11 -3.79
N ILE A 197 2.92 11.94 -2.76
CA ILE A 197 2.43 13.33 -2.70
C ILE A 197 3.62 14.22 -2.31
N GLY A 198 4.01 15.13 -3.20
CA GLY A 198 5.17 16.01 -2.98
C GLY A 198 6.45 15.22 -2.66
N GLY A 199 6.70 14.12 -3.37
CA GLY A 199 7.89 13.28 -3.21
C GLY A 199 7.93 12.41 -1.95
N ASN A 200 6.85 12.37 -1.16
CA ASN A 200 6.77 11.57 0.07
C ASN A 200 5.74 10.43 -0.08
N ASN A 201 5.99 9.31 0.62
CA ASN A 201 5.07 8.17 0.67
C ASN A 201 3.99 8.37 1.74
N TYR A 202 2.74 8.50 1.29
CA TYR A 202 1.55 8.58 2.11
C TYR A 202 0.82 7.24 2.12
N ILE A 203 0.58 6.70 3.31
CA ILE A 203 -0.02 5.38 3.50
C ILE A 203 -1.20 5.52 4.45
N LYS A 204 -2.25 4.71 4.25
CA LYS A 204 -3.38 4.65 5.16
C LYS A 204 -2.88 4.34 6.58
N LEU A 205 -3.20 5.23 7.53
CA LEU A 205 -2.69 5.14 8.91
C LEU A 205 -2.98 3.77 9.56
N ARG A 206 -4.17 3.20 9.32
CA ARG A 206 -4.53 1.87 9.84
C ARG A 206 -3.73 0.72 9.23
N ASP A 207 -3.19 0.88 8.03
CA ASP A 207 -2.34 -0.15 7.42
C ASP A 207 -0.91 -0.07 8.00
N ILE A 208 -0.43 1.14 8.31
CA ILE A 208 0.80 1.35 9.08
C ILE A 208 0.67 0.74 10.49
N ALA A 209 -0.49 0.96 11.13
CA ALA A 209 -0.83 0.43 12.45
C ALA A 209 -0.70 -1.09 12.52
N LYS A 210 -1.33 -1.80 11.58
CA LYS A 210 -1.22 -3.25 11.44
C LYS A 210 0.20 -3.74 11.17
N LEU A 211 0.99 -2.97 10.43
CA LEU A 211 2.33 -3.37 10.04
C LEU A 211 3.33 -3.28 11.19
N PHE A 212 3.18 -2.27 12.05
CA PHE A 212 4.12 -1.97 13.14
C PHE A 212 3.51 -2.18 14.53
N ASP A 213 2.45 -2.98 14.60
CA ASP A 213 1.84 -3.45 15.85
C ASP A 213 1.49 -2.31 16.81
N PHE A 214 0.65 -1.39 16.34
CA PHE A 214 0.00 -0.40 17.19
C PHE A 214 -1.46 -0.21 16.80
N ASP A 215 -2.25 0.35 17.71
CA ASP A 215 -3.67 0.54 17.49
C ASP A 215 -4.04 1.93 16.98
N VAL A 216 -5.09 1.95 16.15
CA VAL A 216 -5.69 3.18 15.66
C VAL A 216 -7.21 3.10 15.76
N ASP A 217 -7.75 3.93 16.63
CA ASP A 217 -9.17 3.99 16.93
C ASP A 217 -9.82 5.30 16.50
N TRP A 218 -11.12 5.22 16.23
CA TRP A 218 -11.92 6.40 15.91
C TRP A 218 -12.98 6.59 16.98
N ARG A 219 -12.80 7.62 17.82
CA ARG A 219 -13.75 7.99 18.86
C ARG A 219 -13.77 9.51 19.04
N ASP A 220 -14.95 10.04 19.35
CA ASP A 220 -15.18 11.48 19.57
C ASP A 220 -14.75 12.39 18.41
N GLY A 221 -14.83 11.90 17.17
CA GLY A 221 -14.40 12.64 15.97
C GLY A 221 -12.88 12.82 15.87
N LYS A 222 -12.09 12.01 16.60
CA LYS A 222 -10.63 12.04 16.63
C LYS A 222 -10.09 10.66 16.25
N ALA A 223 -8.89 10.66 15.66
CA ALA A 223 -8.11 9.45 15.46
C ALA A 223 -7.16 9.27 16.64
N TRP A 224 -7.34 8.19 17.39
CA TRP A 224 -6.49 7.84 18.53
C TRP A 224 -5.43 6.85 18.07
N ILE A 225 -4.18 7.16 18.36
CA ILE A 225 -3.00 6.36 18.05
C ILE A 225 -2.49 5.84 19.38
N GLU A 226 -2.57 4.53 19.57
CA GLU A 226 -2.32 3.86 20.84
C GLU A 226 -1.19 2.83 20.61
N PRO A 227 0.07 3.27 20.65
CA PRO A 227 1.19 2.36 20.68
C PRO A 227 1.22 1.68 22.05
N ASP A 228 1.07 0.35 22.10
CA ASP A 228 0.92 -0.47 23.33
C ASP A 228 1.41 0.20 24.62
N VAL A 229 0.48 0.34 25.56
CA VAL A 229 0.72 0.76 26.95
C VAL A 229 1.25 -0.42 27.76
N SER A 230 2.48 -0.87 27.50
CA SER A 230 3.21 -1.59 28.54
C SER A 230 4.70 -1.29 28.45
N PRO A 231 5.33 -0.66 29.46
CA PRO A 231 6.66 -1.11 29.80
C PRO A 231 6.53 -2.60 30.12
N TYR A 232 7.25 -3.45 29.42
CA TYR A 232 7.46 -4.81 29.90
C TYR A 232 8.25 -4.67 31.21
N THR A 233 7.60 -4.82 32.35
CA THR A 233 8.30 -5.10 33.60
C THR A 233 8.44 -6.61 33.66
N GLU A 234 9.67 -7.10 33.59
CA GLU A 234 9.97 -8.44 34.12
C GLU A 234 9.74 -8.34 35.63
N ASP A 235 8.60 -8.83 36.10
CA ASP A 235 8.37 -9.13 37.51
C ASP A 235 9.08 -10.46 37.87
#